data_AF-A0A5E4KFT8-F1
#
_entry.id   AF-A0A5E4KFT8-F1
#
_cell.length_a   1.000
_cell.length_b   1.000
_cell.length_c   1.000
_cell.angle_alpha   90.00
_cell.angle_beta   90.00
_cell.angle_gamma   90.00
#
_symmetry.space_group_name_H-M   'P 1'
#
loop_
_entity.id
_entity.type
_entity.pdbx_description
1 polymer ?
#
loop_
_entity_poly.entity_id
_entity_poly.type
_entity_poly.pdbx_seq_one_letter_code
_entity_poly.pdbx_strand_id
1 'polypeptide(L)'
;MGVSNAVKYAYIVARVRAMKSKLIPKEMYPKFINMEIPEITRFIEESEYKKDVDELGKKYKGTDLFEHALNRNLAMTYRKLIEISQNEANFLITEYLHSWDIWNIKTILRGKFSGVSEDEILEAMVSAGQLRFRDLTEIIKINTIDGVIAALSSTPYYPALSGYKGDIADIEERLDKLYYSNIIDAASTSGNKLFIKFLRTEIDLKNLKMLFRMKRAGMERDEILKILIPGGMEFREDDLARLASMPFAEFVRGLEEFSYWKAISDISGELSSLINIETRLDKYGVMYATRISYYHPLSILPILDYILSKKMEVDNLRIIVRGKEMALPEDIIKTHLVM
;
A
#
# COMPACT_ATOMS: atom_id res chain seq x y z
N MET A 1 -34.85 -13.09 6.28
CA MET A 1 -34.97 -11.62 6.20
C MET A 1 -33.58 -11.03 6.30
N GLY A 2 -33.05 -10.49 5.20
CA GLY A 2 -31.69 -9.95 5.17
C GLY A 2 -31.59 -8.71 6.05
N VAL A 3 -30.68 -8.74 7.02
CA VAL A 3 -30.27 -7.55 7.79
C VAL A 3 -29.82 -6.50 6.77
N SER A 4 -30.40 -5.29 6.81
CA SER A 4 -30.04 -4.24 5.85
C SER A 4 -28.53 -3.94 5.90
N ASN A 5 -27.92 -3.59 4.76
CA ASN A 5 -26.50 -3.23 4.70
C ASN A 5 -26.12 -2.14 5.72
N ALA A 6 -27.06 -1.26 6.07
CA ALA A 6 -26.88 -0.26 7.10
C ALA A 6 -26.56 -0.86 8.49
N VAL A 7 -27.30 -1.90 8.91
CA VAL A 7 -27.04 -2.58 10.19
C VAL A 7 -25.76 -3.43 10.12
N LYS A 8 -25.46 -3.99 8.95
CA LYS A 8 -24.28 -4.84 8.70
C LYS A 8 -22.95 -4.11 8.92
N TYR A 9 -22.87 -2.83 8.55
CA TYR A 9 -21.64 -2.04 8.64
C TYR A 9 -21.63 -1.01 9.79
N ALA A 10 -22.79 -0.66 10.37
CA ALA A 10 -22.88 0.41 11.37
C ALA A 10 -21.91 0.27 12.53
N TYR A 11 -21.79 -0.93 13.12
CA TYR A 11 -20.90 -1.17 14.26
C TYR A 11 -19.43 -0.91 13.91
N ILE A 12 -18.92 -1.58 12.87
CA ILE A 12 -17.52 -1.44 12.45
C ILE A 12 -17.23 -0.01 11.98
N VAL A 13 -18.15 0.63 11.25
CA VAL A 13 -18.02 2.02 10.82
C VAL A 13 -17.88 2.97 12.01
N ALA A 14 -18.71 2.81 13.05
CA ALA A 14 -18.62 3.66 14.25
C ALA A 14 -17.25 3.51 14.93
N ARG A 15 -16.76 2.28 15.05
CA ARG A 15 -15.43 1.98 15.61
C ARG A 15 -14.32 2.60 14.77
N VAL A 16 -14.38 2.42 13.45
CA VAL A 16 -13.39 2.96 12.51
C VAL A 16 -13.38 4.48 12.50
N ARG A 17 -14.54 5.15 12.61
CA ARG A 17 -14.59 6.61 12.72
C ARG A 17 -13.91 7.12 14.00
N ALA A 18 -14.14 6.45 15.13
CA ALA A 18 -13.45 6.77 16.38
C ALA A 18 -11.94 6.50 16.30
N MET A 19 -11.51 5.48 15.54
CA MET A 19 -10.09 5.24 15.26
C MET A 19 -9.52 6.29 14.31
N LYS A 20 -10.27 6.73 13.30
CA LYS A 20 -9.86 7.74 12.33
C LYS A 20 -9.67 9.12 12.98
N SER A 21 -10.50 9.48 13.97
CA SER A 21 -10.37 10.76 14.69
C SER A 21 -9.10 10.86 15.55
N LYS A 22 -8.39 9.75 15.76
CA LYS A 22 -7.12 9.68 16.51
C LYS A 22 -5.89 9.72 15.60
N LEU A 23 -6.09 9.72 14.28
CA LEU A 23 -4.98 9.92 13.34
C LEU A 23 -4.42 11.34 13.51
N ILE A 24 -3.13 11.46 13.28
CA ILE A 24 -2.38 12.70 13.25
C ILE A 24 -3.03 13.64 12.21
N PRO A 25 -3.51 14.82 12.64
CA PRO A 25 -4.10 15.80 11.74
C PRO A 25 -3.11 16.30 10.69
N LYS A 26 -3.61 16.66 9.50
CA LYS A 26 -2.76 17.06 8.36
C LYS A 26 -1.90 18.30 8.66
N GLU A 27 -2.39 19.19 9.50
CA GLU A 27 -1.71 20.39 9.98
C GLU A 27 -0.49 20.11 10.87
N MET A 28 -0.30 18.86 11.34
CA MET A 28 0.86 18.48 12.12
C MET A 28 2.09 18.15 11.27
N TYR A 29 1.92 17.62 10.05
CA TYR A 29 3.07 17.23 9.21
C TYR A 29 4.01 18.41 8.88
N PRO A 30 3.52 19.62 8.52
CA PRO A 30 4.41 20.77 8.37
C PRO A 30 5.14 21.14 9.65
N LYS A 31 4.57 20.90 10.84
CA LYS A 31 5.24 21.14 12.11
C LYS A 31 6.36 20.13 12.33
N PHE A 32 6.12 18.85 12.05
CA PHE A 32 7.15 17.81 12.16
C PHE A 32 8.34 18.06 11.23
N ILE A 33 8.13 18.61 10.04
CA ILE A 33 9.24 18.99 9.15
C ILE A 33 10.16 20.03 9.81
N ASN A 34 9.62 20.91 10.66
CA ASN A 34 10.40 21.93 11.37
C ASN A 34 10.95 21.47 12.74
N MET A 35 10.62 20.26 13.19
CA MET A 35 11.03 19.71 14.49
C MET A 35 12.28 18.84 14.36
N GLU A 36 13.07 18.73 15.43
CA GLU A 36 14.15 17.76 15.50
C GLU A 36 13.63 16.33 15.75
N ILE A 37 14.38 15.31 15.31
CA ILE A 37 13.97 13.90 15.46
C ILE A 37 13.61 13.54 16.92
N PRO A 38 14.35 13.99 17.96
CA PRO A 38 13.96 13.74 19.36
C PRO A 38 12.60 14.35 19.73
N GLU A 39 12.25 15.51 19.19
CA GLU A 39 10.95 16.16 19.45
C GLU A 39 9.80 15.40 18.79
N ILE A 40 10.01 14.93 17.55
CA ILE A 40 9.05 14.07 16.83
C ILE A 40 8.87 12.75 17.58
N THR A 41 9.97 12.15 18.05
CA THR A 41 9.94 10.90 18.82
C THR A 41 9.12 11.07 20.09
N ARG A 42 9.33 12.16 20.84
CA ARG A 42 8.56 12.48 22.04
C ARG A 42 7.07 12.67 21.74
N PHE A 43 6.73 13.36 20.65
CA PHE A 43 5.33 13.49 20.23
C PHE A 43 4.70 12.10 19.97
N ILE A 44 5.43 11.21 19.31
CA ILE A 44 4.97 9.87 18.98
C ILE A 44 4.82 9.00 20.24
N GLU A 45 5.72 9.14 21.22
CA GLU A 45 5.62 8.53 22.56
C GLU A 45 4.39 9.00 23.36
N GLU A 46 3.85 10.17 23.06
CA GLU A 46 2.65 10.72 23.72
C GLU A 46 1.35 10.43 22.93
N SER A 47 1.45 9.77 21.78
CA SER A 47 0.33 9.53 20.84
C SER A 47 -0.21 8.09 20.88
N GLU A 48 -1.02 7.69 19.89
CA GLU A 48 -1.52 6.29 19.75
C GLU A 48 -0.39 5.27 19.51
N TYR A 49 0.85 5.70 19.30
CA TYR A 49 2.04 4.84 19.16
C TYR A 49 2.72 4.51 20.50
N LYS A 50 2.34 5.18 21.61
CA LYS A 50 2.98 5.06 22.92
C LYS A 50 3.28 3.62 23.33
N LYS A 51 2.26 2.76 23.29
CA LYS A 51 2.38 1.36 23.72
C LYS A 51 3.44 0.60 22.91
N ASP A 52 3.49 0.84 21.60
CA ASP A 52 4.44 0.17 20.72
C ASP A 52 5.87 0.67 20.97
N VAL A 53 6.04 1.97 21.24
CA VAL A 53 7.33 2.55 21.64
C VAL A 53 7.80 1.99 22.99
N ASP A 54 6.93 1.96 24.00
CA ASP A 54 7.24 1.44 25.34
C ASP A 54 7.67 -0.05 25.29
N GLU A 55 6.99 -0.86 24.47
CA GLU A 55 7.30 -2.29 24.31
C GLU A 55 8.64 -2.52 23.58
N LEU A 56 8.97 -1.69 22.59
CA LEU A 56 10.15 -1.85 21.75
C LEU A 56 11.39 -1.09 22.25
N GLY A 57 11.22 -0.09 23.11
CA GLY A 57 12.30 0.78 23.61
C GLY A 57 13.37 0.07 24.44
N LYS A 58 13.13 -1.19 24.84
CA LYS A 58 14.14 -2.05 25.46
C LYS A 58 15.16 -2.60 24.46
N LYS A 59 14.75 -2.78 23.20
CA LYS A 59 15.54 -3.43 22.15
C LYS A 59 16.10 -2.41 21.15
N TYR A 60 15.32 -1.40 20.82
CA TYR A 60 15.64 -0.42 19.79
C TYR A 60 15.74 0.98 20.38
N LYS A 61 16.48 1.88 19.71
CA LYS A 61 16.65 3.29 20.10
C LYS A 61 16.61 4.18 18.86
N GLY A 62 16.42 5.48 19.06
CA GLY A 62 16.49 6.47 17.99
C GLY A 62 15.53 6.16 16.84
N THR A 63 16.01 6.31 15.61
CA THR A 63 15.25 6.07 14.38
C THR A 63 14.74 4.62 14.29
N ASP A 64 15.54 3.62 14.65
CA ASP A 64 15.14 2.21 14.57
C ASP A 64 13.92 1.92 15.46
N LEU A 65 13.91 2.49 16.68
CA LEU A 65 12.76 2.37 17.58
C LEU A 65 11.51 2.97 16.94
N PHE A 66 11.67 4.15 16.34
CA PHE A 66 10.59 4.83 15.64
C PHE A 66 10.03 3.97 14.51
N GLU A 67 10.86 3.44 13.63
CA GLU A 67 10.42 2.64 12.49
C GLU A 67 9.73 1.33 12.90
N HIS A 68 10.32 0.61 13.87
CA HIS A 68 9.73 -0.61 14.39
C HIS A 68 8.40 -0.33 15.11
N ALA A 69 8.31 0.77 15.85
CA ALA A 69 7.06 1.17 16.51
C ALA A 69 5.96 1.52 15.50
N LEU A 70 6.29 2.25 14.43
CA LEU A 70 5.33 2.54 13.36
C LEU A 70 4.83 1.26 12.66
N ASN A 71 5.75 0.36 12.28
CA ASN A 71 5.40 -0.91 11.65
C ASN A 71 4.54 -1.80 12.55
N ARG A 72 4.91 -1.90 13.84
CA ARG A 72 4.15 -2.66 14.83
C ARG A 72 2.76 -2.08 15.01
N ASN A 73 2.65 -0.76 15.18
CA ASN A 73 1.37 -0.09 15.36
C ASN A 73 0.45 -0.27 14.15
N LEU A 74 1.00 -0.20 12.93
CA LEU A 74 0.27 -0.44 11.69
C LEU A 74 -0.29 -1.86 11.63
N ALA A 75 0.56 -2.86 11.90
CA ALA A 75 0.16 -4.26 11.94
C ALA A 75 -0.91 -4.53 13.02
N MET A 76 -0.71 -4.02 14.23
CA MET A 76 -1.67 -4.17 15.33
C MET A 76 -3.00 -3.47 15.04
N THR A 77 -2.96 -2.29 14.40
CA THR A 77 -4.16 -1.56 13.98
C THR A 77 -4.97 -2.36 12.97
N TYR A 78 -4.32 -2.92 11.95
CA TYR A 78 -5.01 -3.72 10.94
C TYR A 78 -5.54 -5.05 11.49
N ARG A 79 -4.80 -5.71 12.38
CA ARG A 79 -5.31 -6.89 13.09
C ARG A 79 -6.54 -6.57 13.93
N LYS A 80 -6.52 -5.45 14.64
CA LYS A 80 -7.68 -4.97 15.41
C LYS A 80 -8.90 -4.74 14.51
N LEU A 81 -8.73 -4.25 13.28
CA LEU A 81 -9.85 -4.12 12.32
C LEU A 81 -10.47 -5.47 11.98
N ILE A 82 -9.64 -6.49 11.75
CA ILE A 82 -10.12 -7.87 11.53
C ILE A 82 -10.87 -8.34 12.78
N GLU A 83 -10.27 -8.25 13.97
CA GLU A 83 -10.85 -8.75 15.23
C GLU A 83 -12.20 -8.13 15.58
N ILE A 84 -12.40 -6.84 15.33
CA ILE A 84 -13.65 -6.14 15.67
C ILE A 84 -14.69 -6.17 14.54
N SER A 85 -14.34 -6.69 13.37
CA SER A 85 -15.26 -6.84 12.24
C SER A 85 -15.93 -8.21 12.26
N GLN A 86 -17.07 -8.35 11.57
CA GLN A 86 -17.84 -9.60 11.54
C GLN A 86 -18.34 -9.91 10.13
N ASN A 87 -18.60 -11.19 9.86
CA ASN A 87 -19.24 -11.68 8.64
C ASN A 87 -18.53 -11.17 7.36
N GLU A 88 -19.28 -10.67 6.38
CA GLU A 88 -18.71 -10.13 5.13
C GLU A 88 -17.66 -9.04 5.35
N ALA A 89 -17.85 -8.13 6.32
CA ALA A 89 -16.87 -7.07 6.55
C ALA A 89 -15.53 -7.67 6.98
N ASN A 90 -15.56 -8.65 7.88
CA ASN A 90 -14.36 -9.37 8.30
C ASN A 90 -13.69 -10.10 7.13
N PHE A 91 -14.47 -10.82 6.33
CA PHE A 91 -13.97 -11.51 5.15
C PHE A 91 -13.28 -10.54 4.18
N LEU A 92 -13.96 -9.49 3.74
CA LEU A 92 -13.42 -8.54 2.76
C LEU A 92 -12.22 -7.73 3.28
N ILE A 93 -12.21 -7.37 4.57
CA ILE A 93 -11.05 -6.70 5.19
C ILE A 93 -9.85 -7.65 5.23
N THR A 94 -10.07 -8.92 5.57
CA THR A 94 -9.01 -9.93 5.61
C THR A 94 -8.41 -10.13 4.22
N GLU A 95 -9.25 -10.31 3.19
CA GLU A 95 -8.79 -10.43 1.81
C GLU A 95 -8.02 -9.19 1.34
N TYR A 96 -8.45 -7.99 1.73
CA TYR A 96 -7.72 -6.75 1.40
C TYR A 96 -6.34 -6.68 2.07
N LEU A 97 -6.22 -7.16 3.30
CA LEU A 97 -4.96 -7.14 4.05
C LEU A 97 -3.97 -8.21 3.60
N HIS A 98 -4.36 -9.20 2.79
CA HIS A 98 -3.43 -10.11 2.11
C HIS A 98 -2.44 -9.38 1.18
N SER A 99 -2.73 -8.15 0.78
CA SER A 99 -1.78 -7.27 0.09
C SER A 99 -0.46 -7.11 0.86
N TRP A 100 -0.49 -7.16 2.20
CA TRP A 100 0.71 -7.10 3.02
C TRP A 100 1.53 -8.39 2.98
N ASP A 101 0.90 -9.55 2.85
CA ASP A 101 1.64 -10.80 2.63
C ASP A 101 2.35 -10.77 1.27
N ILE A 102 1.67 -10.28 0.24
CA ILE A 102 2.28 -10.06 -1.07
C ILE A 102 3.48 -9.11 -0.96
N TRP A 103 3.31 -7.95 -0.33
CA TRP A 103 4.40 -7.01 -0.07
C TRP A 103 5.57 -7.68 0.65
N ASN A 104 5.26 -8.46 1.69
CA ASN A 104 6.27 -9.10 2.51
C ASN A 104 7.04 -10.16 1.72
N ILE A 105 6.33 -11.04 1.00
CA ILE A 105 6.94 -12.07 0.14
C ILE A 105 7.86 -11.42 -0.89
N LYS A 106 7.39 -10.39 -1.60
CA LYS A 106 8.21 -9.67 -2.60
C LYS A 106 9.47 -9.08 -1.98
N THR A 107 9.36 -8.47 -0.81
CA THR A 107 10.52 -7.85 -0.15
C THR A 107 11.53 -8.89 0.32
N ILE A 108 11.08 -10.02 0.84
CA ILE A 108 11.96 -11.15 1.19
C ILE A 108 12.71 -11.62 -0.07
N LEU A 109 11.99 -11.84 -1.17
CA LEU A 109 12.57 -12.30 -2.43
C LEU A 109 13.59 -11.30 -2.99
N ARG A 110 13.26 -10.00 -3.05
CA ARG A 110 14.18 -8.92 -3.46
C ARG A 110 15.40 -8.84 -2.55
N GLY A 111 15.19 -8.87 -1.24
CA GLY A 111 16.25 -8.79 -0.26
C GLY A 111 17.25 -9.93 -0.42
N LYS A 112 16.76 -11.17 -0.56
CA LYS A 112 17.59 -12.36 -0.81
C LYS A 112 18.34 -12.28 -2.13
N PHE A 113 17.68 -11.82 -3.19
CA PHE A 113 18.33 -11.62 -4.50
C PHE A 113 19.44 -10.57 -4.47
N SER A 114 19.23 -9.52 -3.68
CA SER A 114 20.13 -8.37 -3.62
C SER A 114 21.19 -8.50 -2.53
N GLY A 115 21.18 -9.60 -1.77
CA GLY A 115 22.12 -9.87 -0.68
C GLY A 115 21.94 -8.95 0.55
N VAL A 116 20.75 -8.38 0.72
CA VAL A 116 20.39 -7.52 1.86
C VAL A 116 20.35 -8.35 3.15
N SER A 117 20.74 -7.75 4.26
CA SER A 117 20.76 -8.45 5.55
C SER A 117 19.36 -8.83 6.04
N GLU A 118 19.27 -9.86 6.89
CA GLU A 118 17.97 -10.29 7.45
C GLU A 118 17.29 -9.19 8.27
N ASP A 119 18.07 -8.40 8.99
CA ASP A 119 17.57 -7.30 9.83
C ASP A 119 16.99 -6.17 8.96
N GLU A 120 17.68 -5.77 7.89
CA GLU A 120 17.17 -4.76 6.95
C GLU A 120 15.91 -5.25 6.21
N ILE A 121 15.84 -6.54 5.84
CA ILE A 121 14.61 -7.11 5.27
C ILE A 121 13.48 -7.02 6.29
N LEU A 122 13.74 -7.40 7.55
CA LEU A 122 12.74 -7.40 8.62
C LEU A 122 12.21 -6.00 8.93
N GLU A 123 13.05 -4.96 8.86
CA GLU A 123 12.67 -3.55 9.03
C GLU A 123 11.67 -3.06 7.97
N ALA A 124 11.73 -3.62 6.75
CA ALA A 124 10.80 -3.30 5.68
C ALA A 124 9.45 -4.05 5.78
N MET A 125 9.28 -4.93 6.76
CA MET A 125 8.11 -5.81 6.91
C MET A 125 7.00 -5.29 7.79
N VAL A 126 5.78 -5.61 7.37
CA VAL A 126 4.55 -5.29 8.12
C VAL A 126 3.71 -6.55 8.22
N SER A 127 3.63 -7.12 9.43
CA SER A 127 2.91 -8.37 9.69
C SER A 127 1.38 -8.19 9.83
N ALA A 128 0.78 -7.47 8.88
CA ALA A 128 -0.65 -7.14 8.87
C ALA A 128 -1.53 -8.17 8.13
N GLY A 129 -0.93 -9.02 7.31
CA GLY A 129 -1.64 -10.08 6.59
C GLY A 129 -1.80 -11.37 7.39
N GLN A 130 -1.98 -12.46 6.66
CA GLN A 130 -2.07 -13.83 7.17
C GLN A 130 -0.74 -14.30 7.76
N LEU A 131 0.39 -13.96 7.13
CA LEU A 131 1.72 -14.31 7.62
C LEU A 131 2.04 -13.48 8.86
N ARG A 132 2.12 -14.16 10.01
CA ARG A 132 2.44 -13.53 11.28
C ARG A 132 3.92 -13.20 11.33
N PHE A 133 4.30 -12.37 12.30
CA PHE A 133 5.69 -11.99 12.53
C PHE A 133 6.60 -13.22 12.68
N ARG A 134 6.11 -14.27 13.36
CA ARG A 134 6.84 -15.55 13.48
C ARG A 134 7.08 -16.19 12.10
N ASP A 135 6.04 -16.34 11.29
CA ASP A 135 6.15 -16.94 9.96
C ASP A 135 7.15 -16.17 9.09
N LEU A 136 7.04 -14.84 9.06
CA LEU A 136 7.96 -13.97 8.32
C LEU A 136 9.41 -14.11 8.79
N THR A 137 9.65 -14.14 10.11
CA THR A 137 11.02 -14.31 10.65
C THR A 137 11.59 -15.72 10.42
N GLU A 138 10.75 -16.75 10.33
CA GLU A 138 11.19 -18.09 9.94
C GLU A 138 11.52 -18.15 8.45
N ILE A 139 10.71 -17.52 7.59
CA ILE A 139 10.95 -17.45 6.13
C ILE A 139 12.21 -16.63 5.81
N ILE A 140 12.44 -15.49 6.48
CA ILE A 140 13.62 -14.64 6.26
C ILE A 140 14.92 -15.41 6.51
N LYS A 141 14.96 -16.39 7.41
CA LYS A 141 16.16 -17.19 7.71
C LYS A 141 16.52 -18.20 6.62
N ILE A 142 15.65 -18.37 5.63
CA ILE A 142 15.89 -19.29 4.52
C ILE A 142 16.86 -18.62 3.54
N ASN A 143 17.94 -19.32 3.19
CA ASN A 143 19.05 -18.75 2.43
C ASN A 143 18.78 -18.58 0.93
N THR A 144 17.91 -19.42 0.36
CA THR A 144 17.67 -19.46 -1.09
C THR A 144 16.25 -19.07 -1.44
N ILE A 145 16.08 -18.47 -2.62
CA ILE A 145 14.76 -18.14 -3.17
C ILE A 145 13.91 -19.41 -3.32
N ASP A 146 14.48 -20.48 -3.87
CA ASP A 146 13.78 -21.77 -3.99
C ASP A 146 13.32 -22.31 -2.63
N GLY A 147 14.12 -22.15 -1.59
CA GLY A 147 13.76 -22.51 -0.23
C GLY A 147 12.59 -21.69 0.31
N VAL A 148 12.60 -20.37 0.07
CA VAL A 148 11.50 -19.47 0.44
C VAL A 148 10.21 -19.88 -0.28
N ILE A 149 10.28 -20.17 -1.59
CA ILE A 149 9.15 -20.63 -2.39
C ILE A 149 8.62 -21.96 -1.85
N ALA A 150 9.50 -22.91 -1.50
CA ALA A 150 9.13 -24.20 -0.92
C ALA A 150 8.43 -24.03 0.44
N ALA A 151 8.90 -23.13 1.30
CA ALA A 151 8.27 -22.85 2.59
C ALA A 151 6.85 -22.26 2.44
N LEU A 152 6.58 -21.61 1.31
CA LEU A 152 5.27 -21.03 0.99
C LEU A 152 4.34 -22.02 0.28
N SER A 153 4.71 -23.29 0.09
CA SER A 153 3.94 -24.26 -0.71
C SER A 153 2.52 -24.52 -0.22
N SER A 154 2.27 -24.38 1.08
CA SER A 154 0.97 -24.58 1.71
C SER A 154 0.15 -23.29 1.84
N THR A 155 0.65 -22.18 1.29
CA THR A 155 -0.01 -20.88 1.35
C THR A 155 -0.80 -20.60 0.06
N PRO A 156 -1.81 -19.72 0.10
CA PRO A 156 -2.53 -19.31 -1.10
C PRO A 156 -1.64 -18.58 -2.13
N TYR A 157 -0.41 -18.20 -1.79
CA TYR A 157 0.52 -17.49 -2.67
C TYR A 157 1.33 -18.41 -3.58
N TYR A 158 1.45 -19.69 -3.23
CA TYR A 158 2.27 -20.65 -3.99
C TYR A 158 1.96 -20.73 -5.49
N PRO A 159 0.70 -20.65 -5.96
CA PRO A 159 0.42 -20.65 -7.40
C PRO A 159 1.15 -19.55 -8.18
N ALA A 160 1.38 -18.37 -7.57
CA ALA A 160 2.13 -17.27 -8.17
C ALA A 160 3.66 -17.41 -8.04
N LEU A 161 4.14 -18.33 -7.19
CA LEU A 161 5.56 -18.58 -6.97
C LEU A 161 6.07 -19.82 -7.71
N SER A 162 5.18 -20.78 -7.94
CA SER A 162 5.51 -22.05 -8.58
C SER A 162 6.10 -21.84 -9.98
N GLY A 163 7.09 -22.65 -10.36
CA GLY A 163 7.74 -22.53 -11.68
C GLY A 163 8.65 -21.31 -11.84
N TYR A 164 9.14 -20.73 -10.74
CA TYR A 164 10.23 -19.74 -10.77
C TYR A 164 11.44 -20.27 -11.58
N LYS A 165 11.99 -19.43 -12.45
CA LYS A 165 13.13 -19.75 -13.34
C LYS A 165 14.30 -18.77 -13.22
N GLY A 166 14.43 -18.10 -12.08
CA GLY A 166 15.46 -17.08 -11.84
C GLY A 166 14.99 -15.64 -12.05
N ASP A 167 13.82 -15.41 -12.65
CA ASP A 167 13.28 -14.07 -12.86
C ASP A 167 12.34 -13.64 -11.72
N ILE A 168 12.78 -12.66 -10.93
CA ILE A 168 12.00 -12.14 -9.80
C ILE A 168 10.88 -11.22 -10.28
N ALA A 169 11.07 -10.50 -11.38
CA ALA A 169 10.05 -9.61 -11.89
C ALA A 169 8.79 -10.40 -12.30
N ASP A 170 8.97 -11.58 -12.90
CA ASP A 170 7.88 -12.50 -13.26
C ASP A 170 7.04 -12.94 -12.05
N ILE A 171 7.67 -13.44 -10.98
CA ILE A 171 6.94 -13.89 -9.78
C ILE A 171 6.29 -12.71 -9.05
N GLU A 172 6.91 -11.52 -9.08
CA GLU A 172 6.32 -10.33 -8.49
C GLU A 172 5.06 -9.87 -9.23
N GLU A 173 5.09 -9.85 -10.56
CA GLU A 173 3.90 -9.62 -11.36
C GLU A 173 2.82 -10.65 -11.02
N ARG A 174 3.15 -11.93 -11.08
CA ARG A 174 2.19 -13.01 -10.83
C ARG A 174 1.56 -12.91 -9.45
N LEU A 175 2.32 -12.51 -8.44
CA LEU A 175 1.81 -12.24 -7.09
C LEU A 175 0.80 -11.08 -7.07
N ASP A 176 1.08 -9.99 -7.79
CA ASP A 176 0.14 -8.86 -7.90
C ASP A 176 -1.15 -9.27 -8.61
N LYS A 177 -1.04 -9.97 -9.74
CA LYS A 177 -2.20 -10.45 -10.51
C LYS A 177 -3.04 -11.45 -9.71
N LEU A 178 -2.38 -12.38 -9.02
CA LEU A 178 -3.05 -13.33 -8.14
C LEU A 178 -3.84 -12.61 -7.04
N TYR A 179 -3.23 -11.63 -6.39
CA TYR A 179 -3.91 -10.84 -5.36
C TYR A 179 -5.16 -10.13 -5.89
N TYR A 180 -5.04 -9.38 -6.99
CA TYR A 180 -6.18 -8.64 -7.53
C TYR A 180 -7.27 -9.55 -8.09
N SER A 181 -6.90 -10.70 -8.69
CA SER A 181 -7.86 -11.71 -9.11
C SER A 181 -8.66 -12.23 -7.91
N ASN A 182 -7.96 -12.71 -6.87
CA ASN A 182 -8.60 -13.31 -5.69
C ASN A 182 -9.52 -12.32 -4.97
N ILE A 183 -9.09 -11.08 -4.78
CA ILE A 183 -9.88 -10.08 -4.05
C ILE A 183 -11.09 -9.58 -4.86
N ILE A 184 -10.98 -9.50 -6.19
CA ILE A 184 -12.12 -9.20 -7.06
C ILE A 184 -13.13 -10.35 -7.01
N ASP A 185 -12.67 -11.60 -7.02
CA ASP A 185 -13.54 -12.78 -6.93
C ASP A 185 -14.23 -12.85 -5.57
N ALA A 186 -13.51 -12.57 -4.48
CA ALA A 186 -14.07 -12.45 -3.13
C ALA A 186 -15.13 -11.34 -3.06
N ALA A 187 -14.83 -10.16 -3.60
CA ALA A 187 -15.77 -9.04 -3.65
C ALA A 187 -17.01 -9.37 -4.51
N SER A 188 -16.83 -10.06 -5.64
CA SER A 188 -17.89 -10.50 -6.53
C SER A 188 -18.80 -11.53 -5.87
N THR A 189 -18.22 -12.51 -5.17
CA THR A 189 -18.95 -13.52 -4.41
C THR A 189 -19.78 -12.90 -3.28
N SER A 190 -19.27 -11.86 -2.63
CA SER A 190 -20.03 -11.09 -1.63
C SER A 190 -21.13 -10.20 -2.23
N GLY A 191 -21.10 -9.95 -3.54
CA GLY A 191 -22.00 -9.00 -4.22
C GLY A 191 -21.71 -7.53 -3.92
N ASN A 192 -20.55 -7.20 -3.32
CA ASN A 192 -20.21 -5.85 -2.88
C ASN A 192 -19.69 -4.97 -4.04
N LYS A 193 -20.62 -4.40 -4.81
CA LYS A 193 -20.30 -3.54 -5.96
C LYS A 193 -19.47 -2.30 -5.63
N LEU A 194 -19.64 -1.73 -4.43
CA LEU A 194 -18.86 -0.58 -3.97
C LEU A 194 -17.39 -0.97 -3.79
N PHE A 195 -17.13 -2.15 -3.22
CA PHE A 195 -15.79 -2.65 -3.07
C PHE A 195 -15.13 -2.97 -4.41
N ILE A 196 -15.84 -3.64 -5.31
CA ILE A 196 -15.34 -3.92 -6.67
C ILE A 196 -14.94 -2.61 -7.36
N LYS A 197 -15.80 -1.58 -7.33
CA LYS A 197 -15.47 -0.28 -7.94
C LYS A 197 -14.22 0.34 -7.33
N PHE A 198 -14.05 0.25 -6.01
CA PHE A 198 -12.84 0.71 -5.33
C PHE A 198 -11.60 -0.04 -5.82
N LEU A 199 -11.64 -1.38 -5.83
CA LEU A 199 -10.52 -2.23 -6.26
C LEU A 199 -10.12 -1.98 -7.72
N ARG A 200 -11.10 -1.83 -8.62
CA ARG A 200 -10.83 -1.51 -10.02
C ARG A 200 -10.19 -0.14 -10.20
N THR A 201 -10.57 0.84 -9.38
CA THR A 201 -9.92 2.16 -9.37
C THR A 201 -8.48 2.05 -8.84
N GLU A 202 -8.25 1.21 -7.84
CA GLU A 202 -6.89 0.95 -7.32
C GLU A 202 -5.99 0.30 -8.37
N ILE A 203 -6.52 -0.65 -9.15
CA ILE A 203 -5.83 -1.26 -10.29
C ILE A 203 -5.42 -0.21 -11.31
N ASP A 204 -6.32 0.71 -11.67
CA ASP A 204 -5.99 1.78 -12.61
C ASP A 204 -4.85 2.67 -12.12
N LEU A 205 -4.89 3.09 -10.85
CA LEU A 205 -3.83 3.90 -10.27
C LEU A 205 -2.50 3.14 -10.22
N LYS A 206 -2.53 1.84 -9.93
CA LYS A 206 -1.33 0.99 -9.91
C LYS A 206 -0.76 0.80 -11.32
N ASN A 207 -1.60 0.52 -12.30
CA ASN A 207 -1.21 0.41 -13.71
C ASN A 207 -0.67 1.72 -14.25
N LEU A 208 -1.27 2.86 -13.89
CA LEU A 208 -0.79 4.17 -14.34
C LEU A 208 0.61 4.46 -13.79
N LYS A 209 0.86 4.22 -12.50
CA LYS A 209 2.22 4.31 -11.92
C LYS A 209 3.19 3.38 -12.64
N MET A 210 2.76 2.15 -12.94
CA MET A 210 3.58 1.17 -13.65
C MET A 210 3.91 1.62 -15.08
N LEU A 211 2.94 2.15 -15.82
CA LEU A 211 3.14 2.71 -17.16
C LEU A 211 4.16 3.84 -17.12
N PHE A 212 4.05 4.79 -16.19
CA PHE A 212 5.04 5.87 -16.04
C PHE A 212 6.45 5.32 -15.77
N ARG A 213 6.59 4.36 -14.86
CA ARG A 213 7.87 3.71 -14.53
C ARG A 213 8.50 3.06 -15.76
N MET A 214 7.76 2.19 -16.44
CA MET A 214 8.29 1.40 -17.54
C MET A 214 8.54 2.23 -18.80
N LYS A 215 7.65 3.17 -19.10
CA LYS A 215 7.84 4.09 -20.23
C LYS A 215 9.07 4.97 -20.04
N ARG A 216 9.34 5.41 -18.81
CA ARG A 216 10.57 6.15 -18.48
C ARG A 216 11.82 5.28 -18.54
N ALA A 217 11.69 3.99 -18.21
CA ALA A 217 12.76 3.00 -18.35
C ALA A 217 13.00 2.55 -19.82
N GLY A 218 12.17 2.99 -20.77
CA GLY A 218 12.30 2.61 -22.17
C GLY A 218 11.93 1.16 -22.47
N MET A 219 11.10 0.54 -21.63
CA MET A 219 10.68 -0.86 -21.81
C MET A 219 9.74 -1.03 -23.01
N GLU A 220 9.86 -2.16 -23.68
CA GLU A 220 9.06 -2.48 -24.86
C GLU A 220 7.60 -2.78 -24.53
N ARG A 221 6.69 -2.51 -25.49
CA ARG A 221 5.24 -2.64 -25.30
C ARG A 221 4.83 -3.99 -24.71
N ASP A 222 5.35 -5.08 -25.25
CA ASP A 222 4.91 -6.42 -24.87
C ASP A 222 5.43 -6.82 -23.47
N GLU A 223 6.55 -6.26 -23.03
CA GLU A 223 7.04 -6.44 -21.66
C GLU A 223 6.20 -5.62 -20.68
N ILE A 224 5.84 -4.39 -21.04
CA ILE A 224 4.91 -3.56 -20.26
C ILE A 224 3.57 -4.28 -20.08
N LEU A 225 2.99 -4.83 -21.16
CA LEU A 225 1.68 -5.46 -21.08
C LEU A 225 1.68 -6.71 -20.20
N LYS A 226 2.80 -7.44 -20.11
CA LYS A 226 2.93 -8.57 -19.18
C LYS A 226 2.81 -8.12 -17.74
N ILE A 227 3.36 -6.96 -17.37
CA ILE A 227 3.38 -6.55 -15.97
C ILE A 227 2.10 -5.85 -15.47
N LEU A 228 1.24 -5.41 -16.39
CA LEU A 228 0.00 -4.70 -16.04
C LEU A 228 -1.06 -5.64 -15.48
N ILE A 229 -1.85 -5.12 -14.53
CA ILE A 229 -2.89 -5.86 -13.84
C ILE A 229 -4.21 -5.68 -14.60
N PRO A 230 -4.89 -6.76 -15.02
CA PRO A 230 -6.17 -6.64 -15.73
C PRO A 230 -7.31 -6.21 -14.80
N GLY A 231 -8.41 -5.72 -15.39
CA GLY A 231 -9.65 -5.45 -14.65
C GLY A 231 -9.76 -4.05 -14.04
N GLY A 232 -9.12 -3.04 -14.66
CA GLY A 232 -9.26 -1.62 -14.32
C GLY A 232 -10.69 -1.07 -14.37
N MET A 233 -10.90 0.15 -13.86
CA MET A 233 -12.20 0.84 -13.85
C MET A 233 -12.42 1.63 -15.15
N GLU A 234 -11.46 2.48 -15.52
CA GLU A 234 -11.44 3.29 -16.74
C GLU A 234 -10.50 2.72 -17.78
N PHE A 235 -9.33 2.18 -17.40
CA PHE A 235 -8.38 1.62 -18.36
C PHE A 235 -8.78 0.21 -18.79
N ARG A 236 -9.25 0.08 -20.04
CA ARG A 236 -9.48 -1.23 -20.67
C ARG A 236 -8.18 -1.81 -21.21
N GLU A 237 -8.21 -3.10 -21.56
CA GLU A 237 -7.03 -3.77 -22.15
C GLU A 237 -6.53 -3.06 -23.42
N ASP A 238 -7.44 -2.64 -24.30
CA ASP A 238 -7.09 -1.90 -25.51
C ASP A 238 -6.49 -0.52 -25.20
N ASP A 239 -6.96 0.16 -24.15
CA ASP A 239 -6.41 1.44 -23.70
C ASP A 239 -5.00 1.25 -23.16
N LEU A 240 -4.78 0.24 -22.31
CA LEU A 240 -3.46 -0.11 -21.79
C LEU A 240 -2.49 -0.49 -22.92
N ALA A 241 -2.94 -1.28 -23.88
CA ALA A 241 -2.15 -1.67 -25.05
C ALA A 241 -1.77 -0.48 -25.94
N ARG A 242 -2.72 0.45 -26.14
CA ARG A 242 -2.49 1.70 -26.88
C ARG A 242 -1.51 2.60 -26.13
N LEU A 243 -1.74 2.91 -24.85
CA LEU A 243 -0.87 3.73 -24.02
C LEU A 243 0.54 3.13 -23.90
N ALA A 244 0.65 1.80 -23.75
CA ALA A 244 1.90 1.07 -23.73
C ALA A 244 2.65 1.08 -25.07
N SER A 245 2.02 1.45 -26.17
CA SER A 245 2.69 1.59 -27.49
C SER A 245 3.19 3.01 -27.79
N MET A 246 2.61 4.03 -27.14
CA MET A 246 2.89 5.43 -27.44
C MET A 246 4.28 5.88 -26.94
N PRO A 247 5.01 6.74 -27.67
CA PRO A 247 6.16 7.47 -27.12
C PRO A 247 5.77 8.24 -25.85
N PHE A 248 6.72 8.48 -24.93
CA PHE A 248 6.42 9.06 -23.62
C PHE A 248 5.58 10.35 -23.69
N ALA A 249 5.91 11.29 -24.58
CA ALA A 249 5.18 12.54 -24.74
C ALA A 249 3.74 12.33 -25.25
N GLU A 250 3.52 11.34 -26.12
CA GLU A 250 2.18 10.97 -26.60
C GLU A 250 1.40 10.20 -25.55
N PHE A 251 2.05 9.32 -24.79
CA PHE A 251 1.46 8.64 -23.64
C PHE A 251 0.89 9.64 -22.65
N VAL A 252 1.65 10.67 -22.27
CA VAL A 252 1.20 11.72 -21.34
C VAL A 252 -0.03 12.46 -21.89
N ARG A 253 -0.03 12.85 -23.17
CA ARG A 253 -1.21 13.48 -23.81
C ARG A 253 -2.40 12.52 -23.90
N GLY A 254 -2.15 11.24 -24.16
CA GLY A 254 -3.17 10.20 -24.22
C GLY A 254 -3.91 10.00 -22.89
N LEU A 255 -3.35 10.47 -21.77
CA LEU A 255 -4.03 10.41 -20.48
C LEU A 255 -5.15 11.46 -20.35
N GLU A 256 -5.19 12.51 -21.17
CA GLU A 256 -6.14 13.63 -21.05
C GLU A 256 -7.62 13.22 -21.05
N GLU A 257 -7.95 12.10 -21.67
CA GLU A 257 -9.32 11.57 -21.74
C GLU A 257 -9.77 10.84 -20.46
N PHE A 258 -8.84 10.47 -19.58
CA PHE A 258 -9.11 9.71 -18.35
C PHE A 258 -9.26 10.64 -17.14
N SER A 259 -10.10 10.26 -16.18
CA SER A 259 -10.39 11.11 -15.02
C SER A 259 -9.17 11.32 -14.12
N TYR A 260 -8.21 10.39 -14.17
CA TYR A 260 -6.95 10.43 -13.43
C TYR A 260 -6.01 11.56 -13.89
N TRP A 261 -6.15 12.05 -15.13
CA TRP A 261 -5.34 13.15 -15.64
C TRP A 261 -5.39 14.39 -14.78
N LYS A 262 -6.57 14.70 -14.21
CA LYS A 262 -6.76 15.85 -13.32
C LYS A 262 -5.83 15.84 -12.10
N ALA A 263 -5.31 14.69 -11.69
CA ALA A 263 -4.37 14.58 -10.59
C ALA A 263 -2.94 15.02 -10.96
N ILE A 264 -2.58 14.95 -12.25
CA ILE A 264 -1.21 15.08 -12.74
C ILE A 264 -1.04 16.10 -13.88
N SER A 265 -2.13 16.71 -14.35
CA SER A 265 -2.16 17.60 -15.51
C SER A 265 -1.35 18.89 -15.35
N ASP A 266 -1.14 19.33 -14.11
CA ASP A 266 -0.36 20.51 -13.73
C ASP A 266 1.16 20.24 -13.70
N ILE A 267 1.57 18.98 -13.81
CA ILE A 267 2.98 18.58 -13.87
C ILE A 267 3.47 18.79 -15.31
N SER A 268 4.04 19.97 -15.57
CA SER A 268 4.69 20.28 -16.85
C SER A 268 6.20 20.46 -16.69
N GLY A 269 6.98 20.01 -17.69
CA GLY A 269 8.43 20.23 -17.79
C GLY A 269 9.36 19.20 -17.11
N GLU A 270 10.65 19.53 -17.03
CA GLU A 270 11.73 18.72 -16.42
C GLU A 270 11.56 18.47 -14.90
N LEU A 271 10.61 19.17 -14.26
CA LEU A 271 10.12 18.93 -12.90
C LEU A 271 9.24 17.67 -12.76
N SER A 272 9.03 16.94 -13.85
CA SER A 272 8.37 15.63 -13.91
C SER A 272 9.22 14.52 -13.27
N SER A 273 9.61 14.70 -12.00
CA SER A 273 10.11 13.58 -11.21
C SER A 273 9.00 12.53 -11.16
N LEU A 274 9.33 11.31 -11.57
CA LEU A 274 8.44 10.14 -11.51
C LEU A 274 7.84 10.01 -10.10
N ILE A 275 8.63 10.36 -9.09
CA ILE A 275 8.20 10.35 -7.70
C ILE A 275 7.05 11.33 -7.44
N ASN A 276 7.09 12.54 -8.01
CA ASN A 276 6.01 13.51 -7.86
C ASN A 276 4.70 13.00 -8.50
N ILE A 277 4.80 12.38 -9.69
CA ILE A 277 3.65 11.75 -10.36
C ILE A 277 3.05 10.65 -9.46
N GLU A 278 3.89 9.78 -8.91
CA GLU A 278 3.45 8.71 -8.01
C GLU A 278 2.79 9.25 -6.74
N THR A 279 3.41 10.23 -6.07
CA THR A 279 2.86 10.90 -4.88
C THR A 279 1.50 11.53 -5.17
N ARG A 280 1.33 12.16 -6.35
CA ARG A 280 0.06 12.77 -6.77
C ARG A 280 -1.03 11.74 -7.05
N LEU A 281 -0.68 10.60 -7.65
CA LEU A 281 -1.60 9.48 -7.85
C LEU A 281 -1.98 8.82 -6.52
N ASP A 282 -1.05 8.68 -5.59
CA ASP A 282 -1.33 8.19 -4.24
C ASP A 282 -2.26 9.15 -3.49
N LYS A 283 -2.01 10.46 -3.57
CA LYS A 283 -2.91 11.49 -3.03
C LYS A 283 -4.30 11.41 -3.65
N TYR A 284 -4.39 11.25 -4.97
CA TYR A 284 -5.68 11.05 -5.64
C TYR A 284 -6.41 9.82 -5.10
N GLY A 285 -5.71 8.69 -4.93
CA GLY A 285 -6.28 7.45 -4.38
C GLY A 285 -6.86 7.62 -2.97
N VAL A 286 -6.10 8.26 -2.07
CA VAL A 286 -6.56 8.56 -0.71
C VAL A 286 -7.77 9.51 -0.73
N MET A 287 -7.70 10.60 -1.50
CA MET A 287 -8.81 11.55 -1.62
C MET A 287 -10.07 10.93 -2.22
N TYR A 288 -9.91 10.06 -3.22
CA TYR A 288 -10.98 9.28 -3.81
C TYR A 288 -11.66 8.40 -2.74
N ALA A 289 -10.89 7.64 -1.97
CA ALA A 289 -11.38 6.79 -0.89
C ALA A 289 -12.16 7.59 0.16
N THR A 290 -11.62 8.71 0.63
CA THR A 290 -12.30 9.63 1.56
C THR A 290 -13.60 10.18 0.99
N ARG A 291 -13.61 10.55 -0.29
CA ARG A 291 -14.81 11.08 -0.94
C ARG A 291 -15.92 10.03 -1.04
N ILE A 292 -15.61 8.82 -1.52
CA ILE A 292 -16.62 7.77 -1.66
C ILE A 292 -17.07 7.21 -0.30
N SER A 293 -16.21 7.23 0.73
CA SER A 293 -16.59 6.85 2.10
C SER A 293 -17.61 7.82 2.69
N TYR A 294 -17.49 9.12 2.40
CA TYR A 294 -18.45 10.13 2.79
C TYR A 294 -19.82 9.92 2.12
N TYR A 295 -19.85 9.60 0.82
CA TYR A 295 -21.09 9.33 0.09
C TYR A 295 -21.77 8.02 0.48
N HIS A 296 -21.00 7.03 0.94
CA HIS A 296 -21.49 5.72 1.35
C HIS A 296 -21.10 5.38 2.79
N PRO A 297 -21.62 6.12 3.78
CA PRO A 297 -21.14 6.09 5.15
C PRO A 297 -21.42 4.78 5.90
N LEU A 298 -22.38 3.96 5.44
CA LEU A 298 -22.72 2.67 6.04
C LEU A 298 -22.38 1.52 5.08
N SER A 299 -21.11 1.44 4.70
CA SER A 299 -20.57 0.44 3.78
C SER A 299 -19.17 0.02 4.19
N ILE A 300 -18.48 -0.77 3.36
CA ILE A 300 -17.06 -1.11 3.52
C ILE A 300 -16.13 0.10 3.31
N LEU A 301 -16.58 1.13 2.59
CA LEU A 301 -15.74 2.23 2.12
C LEU A 301 -15.11 3.07 3.27
N PRO A 302 -15.80 3.39 4.38
CA PRO A 302 -15.16 4.03 5.54
C PRO A 302 -14.03 3.20 6.16
N ILE A 303 -14.09 1.87 6.06
CA ILE A 303 -13.02 1.00 6.55
C ILE A 303 -11.79 1.11 5.64
N LEU A 304 -11.97 1.05 4.32
CA LEU A 304 -10.88 1.20 3.35
C LEU A 304 -10.23 2.58 3.42
N ASP A 305 -11.04 3.63 3.52
CA ASP A 305 -10.56 5.00 3.73
C ASP A 305 -9.71 5.12 5.00
N TYR A 306 -10.11 4.47 6.10
CA TYR A 306 -9.28 4.42 7.31
C TYR A 306 -7.98 3.61 7.11
N ILE A 307 -8.05 2.44 6.45
CA ILE A 307 -6.86 1.63 6.17
C ILE A 307 -5.83 2.45 5.39
N LEU A 308 -6.26 3.12 4.31
CA LEU A 308 -5.40 3.98 3.50
C LEU A 308 -4.90 5.20 4.28
N SER A 309 -5.76 5.87 5.06
CA SER A 309 -5.37 7.03 5.86
C SER A 309 -4.31 6.66 6.91
N LYS A 310 -4.44 5.50 7.56
CA LYS A 310 -3.47 5.02 8.54
C LYS A 310 -2.13 4.64 7.89
N LYS A 311 -2.16 4.02 6.71
CA LYS A 311 -0.93 3.75 5.94
C LYS A 311 -0.23 5.04 5.57
N MET A 312 -0.97 6.00 5.04
CA MET A 312 -0.46 7.32 4.66
C MET A 312 0.18 8.06 5.85
N GLU A 313 -0.42 8.00 7.04
CA GLU A 313 0.17 8.56 8.26
C GLU A 313 1.54 7.94 8.57
N VAL A 314 1.63 6.61 8.56
CA VAL A 314 2.89 5.88 8.81
C VAL A 314 3.93 6.19 7.74
N ASP A 315 3.54 6.19 6.47
CA ASP A 315 4.43 6.49 5.35
C ASP A 315 4.96 7.94 5.43
N ASN A 316 4.09 8.92 5.73
CA ASN A 316 4.49 10.32 5.91
C ASN A 316 5.46 10.50 7.09
N LEU A 317 5.20 9.87 8.23
CA LEU A 317 6.10 9.93 9.39
C LEU A 317 7.48 9.35 9.05
N ARG A 318 7.53 8.22 8.34
CA ARG A 318 8.79 7.61 7.88
C ARG A 318 9.53 8.53 6.90
N ILE A 319 8.83 9.12 5.94
CA ILE A 319 9.43 10.08 4.98
C ILE A 319 10.06 11.26 5.73
N ILE A 320 9.38 11.81 6.73
CA ILE A 320 9.91 12.94 7.51
C ILE A 320 11.16 12.54 8.29
N VAL A 321 11.10 11.43 9.04
CA VAL A 321 12.23 11.02 9.89
C VAL A 321 13.45 10.60 9.05
N ARG A 322 13.28 9.77 8.02
CA ARG A 322 14.38 9.39 7.12
C ARG A 322 14.94 10.60 6.37
N GLY A 323 14.06 11.49 5.90
CA GLY A 323 14.48 12.71 5.22
C GLY A 323 15.34 13.59 6.11
N LYS A 324 14.99 13.71 7.40
CA LYS A 324 15.79 14.44 8.39
C LYS A 324 17.10 13.75 8.74
N GLU A 325 17.08 12.44 8.91
CA GLU A 325 18.29 11.65 9.18
C GLU A 325 19.31 11.74 8.02
N MET A 326 18.81 11.78 6.79
CA MET A 326 19.61 12.02 5.58
C MET A 326 19.94 13.50 5.31
N ALA A 327 19.55 14.42 6.21
CA ALA A 327 19.72 15.87 6.07
C ALA A 327 19.18 16.42 4.73
N LEU A 328 18.07 15.86 4.23
CA LEU A 328 17.43 16.35 3.02
C LEU A 328 16.80 17.74 3.26
N PRO A 329 16.86 18.64 2.27
CA PRO A 329 16.11 19.90 2.31
C PRO A 329 14.63 19.69 2.59
N GLU A 330 14.05 20.55 3.43
CA GLU A 330 12.64 20.46 3.86
C GLU A 330 11.65 20.46 2.69
N ASP A 331 11.93 21.24 1.64
CA ASP A 331 11.09 21.28 0.43
C ASP A 331 11.07 19.94 -0.31
N ILE A 332 12.17 19.18 -0.28
CA ILE A 332 12.23 17.84 -0.86
C ILE A 332 11.35 16.90 -0.03
N ILE A 333 11.55 16.87 1.30
CA ILE A 333 10.72 16.05 2.21
C ILE A 333 9.23 16.33 1.99
N LYS A 334 8.85 17.61 1.93
CA LYS A 334 7.47 18.06 1.72
C LYS A 334 6.88 17.58 0.39
N THR A 335 7.69 17.54 -0.67
CA THR A 335 7.26 17.07 -2.00
C THR A 335 6.95 15.57 -2.01
N HIS A 336 7.55 14.79 -1.11
CA HIS A 336 7.30 13.36 -0.97
C HIS A 336 6.07 13.02 -0.11
N LEU A 337 5.53 13.97 0.67
CA LEU A 337 4.39 13.69 1.53
C LEU A 337 3.08 13.59 0.75
N VAL A 338 2.28 12.59 1.11
CA VAL A 338 0.90 12.44 0.67
C VAL A 338 0.02 13.13 1.72
N MET A 339 -0.28 14.41 1.52
CA MET A 339 -1.11 15.24 2.43
C MET A 339 -2.47 15.60 1.86
#